data_AF-A0A9P1G0Z0-F1
#
_entry.id   AF-A0A9P1G0Z0-F1
#
_cell.length_a   1.000
_cell.length_b   1.000
_cell.length_c   1.000
_cell.angle_alpha   90.00
_cell.angle_beta   90.00
_cell.angle_gamma   90.00
#
_symmetry.space_group_name_H-M   'P 1'
#
loop_
_entity.id
_entity.type
_entity.pdbx_description
1 polymer ?
#
loop_
_entity_poly.entity_id
_entity_poly.type
_entity_poly.pdbx_seq_one_letter_code
_entity_poly.pdbx_strand_id
1 'polypeptide(L)'
;MRIFMISSLVAISVVSIRFNDGSDGQLNLDNDVVDDDILSVNDKVTILAGKYAGCSGVVEKVSGRKNKVKVRRNCGDGRRGDGKSWWYKPGQVEEIIEDEATGAKEEDAPQEQGISLVVNAEFHRKHLLCDRYKDLPAINPRAKPPVLGGRPVVRRGQEVLFKAHGDVVSSMTSADVEVLGAKTPIGSISARIQGEEIYLNLPALAPVGEYELRLYKAKKIVATFPFIVVFNPFTCSDCPEHSDEHEEYVAGDEGLLWQGLSDDHTANIWHHEPFRAANLLISLALLQHLPLELRGDVVAVSRFLTNAVGEKVRCRSWCQDS
;
A
#
# COMPACT_ATOMS: atom_id res chain seq x y z
N MET A 1 -5.28 -21.42 35.84
CA MET A 1 -4.09 -21.64 35.01
C MET A 1 -3.98 -20.45 34.06
N ARG A 2 -3.11 -19.47 34.38
CA ARG A 2 -2.95 -18.23 33.61
C ARG A 2 -1.75 -18.42 32.68
N ILE A 3 -1.98 -18.34 31.37
CA ILE A 3 -0.92 -18.34 30.35
C ILE A 3 -0.51 -16.89 30.15
N PHE A 4 0.75 -16.57 30.45
CA PHE A 4 1.38 -15.32 30.04
C PHE A 4 1.82 -15.47 28.59
N MET A 5 1.25 -14.71 27.66
CA MET A 5 1.86 -14.45 26.36
C MET A 5 2.79 -13.26 26.51
N ILE A 6 4.09 -13.48 26.26
CA ILE A 6 5.07 -12.43 26.04
C ILE A 6 5.09 -12.20 24.53
N SER A 7 4.41 -11.16 24.07
CA SER A 7 4.58 -10.62 22.71
C SER A 7 5.74 -9.62 22.74
N SER A 8 6.88 -10.03 22.20
CA SER A 8 8.00 -9.12 21.91
C SER A 8 7.66 -8.34 20.63
N LEU A 9 7.44 -7.03 20.76
CA LEU A 9 7.37 -6.08 19.65
C LEU A 9 8.77 -5.51 19.45
N VAL A 10 9.42 -5.84 18.33
CA VAL A 10 10.68 -5.20 17.92
C VAL A 10 10.34 -4.09 16.93
N ALA A 11 10.76 -2.87 17.25
CA ALA A 11 10.52 -1.67 16.46
C ALA A 11 11.53 -1.58 15.31
N ILE A 12 11.04 -1.62 14.07
CA ILE A 12 11.79 -1.27 12.87
C ILE A 12 11.90 0.26 12.83
N SER A 13 13.12 0.80 12.87
CA SER A 13 13.36 2.24 12.68
C SER A 13 13.62 2.55 11.21
N VAL A 14 12.56 2.63 10.41
CA VAL A 14 12.60 3.29 9.09
C VAL A 14 11.97 4.67 9.27
N VAL A 15 12.74 5.73 9.07
CA VAL A 15 12.22 7.10 9.11
C VAL A 15 11.53 7.37 7.78
N SER A 16 10.21 7.19 7.74
CA SER A 16 9.37 7.65 6.63
C SER A 16 8.82 9.02 6.98
N ILE A 17 9.24 10.06 6.26
CA ILE A 17 8.69 11.40 6.44
C ILE A 17 7.36 11.45 5.66
N ARG A 18 6.24 11.37 6.37
CA ARG A 18 4.92 11.71 5.80
C ARG A 18 4.58 13.16 6.10
N PHE A 19 4.25 13.91 5.05
CA PHE A 19 3.63 15.22 5.20
C PHE A 19 2.14 15.01 5.48
N ASN A 20 1.62 15.66 6.51
CA ASN A 20 0.19 15.65 6.80
C ASN A 20 -0.49 16.54 5.76
N ASP A 21 -1.52 16.03 5.07
CA ASP A 21 -2.22 16.75 4.01
C ASP A 21 -2.82 18.07 4.53
N GLY A 22 -2.09 19.13 4.20
CA GLY A 22 -2.36 20.51 4.58
C GLY A 22 -1.47 21.45 3.77
N SER A 23 -1.55 21.35 2.44
CA SER A 23 -0.99 22.30 1.44
C SER A 23 0.52 22.62 1.42
N ASP A 24 1.35 22.12 2.32
CA ASP A 24 2.78 22.50 2.37
C ASP A 24 3.73 21.28 2.36
N GLY A 25 4.61 21.22 1.36
CA GLY A 25 5.86 20.44 1.39
C GLY A 25 6.03 19.37 0.29
N GLN A 26 6.70 19.73 -0.80
CA GLN A 26 7.43 18.78 -1.65
C GLN A 26 8.93 19.08 -1.52
N LEU A 27 9.79 18.06 -1.53
CA LEU A 27 11.26 18.21 -1.52
C LEU A 27 11.83 17.67 -2.84
N ASN A 28 12.91 18.27 -3.33
CA ASN A 28 13.74 17.75 -4.42
C ASN A 28 15.16 17.50 -3.92
N LEU A 29 15.78 16.43 -4.40
CA LEU A 29 17.19 16.12 -4.17
C LEU A 29 18.02 16.80 -5.28
N ASP A 30 19.06 17.54 -4.90
CA ASP A 30 19.91 18.31 -5.85
C ASP A 30 20.89 17.42 -6.65
N ASN A 31 20.77 16.08 -6.59
CA ASN A 31 21.59 15.16 -7.37
C ASN A 31 20.68 14.28 -8.24
N ASP A 32 20.91 14.28 -9.57
CA ASP A 32 20.22 13.47 -10.59
C ASP A 32 20.48 11.95 -10.43
N VAL A 33 20.13 11.39 -9.27
CA VAL A 33 20.09 9.94 -9.05
C VAL A 33 18.62 9.54 -8.96
N VAL A 34 18.13 8.99 -10.07
CA VAL A 34 16.86 8.28 -10.16
C VAL A 34 17.09 6.89 -9.57
N ASP A 35 16.77 6.71 -8.29
CA ASP A 35 16.05 5.57 -7.71
C ASP A 35 16.20 5.55 -6.17
N ASP A 36 15.06 5.35 -5.51
CA ASP A 36 14.81 5.26 -4.06
C ASP A 36 15.05 6.54 -3.22
N ASP A 37 13.95 7.25 -2.91
CA ASP A 37 13.89 8.43 -2.03
C ASP A 37 14.19 8.12 -0.54
N ILE A 38 15.40 7.64 -0.25
CA ILE A 38 15.90 7.48 1.12
C ILE A 38 16.81 8.68 1.43
N LEU A 39 16.31 9.60 2.25
CA LEU A 39 17.11 10.73 2.74
C LEU A 39 18.05 10.28 3.86
N SER A 40 19.35 10.45 3.64
CA SER A 40 20.42 10.23 4.60
C SER A 40 20.74 11.50 5.40
N VAL A 41 21.30 11.33 6.59
CA VAL A 41 21.81 12.46 7.38
C VAL A 41 22.95 13.13 6.60
N ASN A 42 22.89 14.45 6.50
CA ASN A 42 23.71 15.35 5.69
C ASN A 42 23.30 15.50 4.22
N ASP A 43 22.20 14.89 3.78
CA ASP A 43 21.69 15.12 2.44
C ASP A 43 21.21 16.56 2.27
N LYS A 44 21.47 17.10 1.07
CA LYS A 44 20.96 18.40 0.66
C LYS A 44 19.57 18.22 0.07
N VAL A 45 18.62 19.00 0.58
CA VAL A 45 17.24 18.99 0.11
C VAL A 45 16.80 20.40 -0.27
N THR A 46 16.04 20.50 -1.34
CA THR A 46 15.44 21.75 -1.81
C THR A 46 13.93 21.69 -1.60
N ILE A 47 13.36 22.70 -0.95
CA ILE A 47 11.92 22.77 -0.71
C ILE A 47 11.23 23.28 -1.97
N LEU A 48 10.32 22.50 -2.55
CA LEU A 48 9.62 22.81 -3.80
C LEU A 48 8.33 23.59 -3.59
N ALA A 49 7.66 23.42 -2.46
CA ALA A 49 6.34 23.99 -2.22
C ALA A 49 6.18 24.56 -0.81
N GLY A 50 5.23 25.48 -0.67
CA GLY A 50 4.86 26.11 0.59
C GLY A 50 5.68 27.35 0.97
N LYS A 51 5.56 27.75 2.23
CA LYS A 51 6.17 28.99 2.78
C LYS A 51 7.68 29.13 2.53
N TYR A 52 8.38 28.02 2.37
CA TYR A 52 9.84 27.96 2.21
C TYR A 52 10.28 27.44 0.83
N ALA A 53 9.38 27.46 -0.16
CA ALA A 53 9.71 27.07 -1.53
C ALA A 53 10.94 27.84 -2.06
N GLY A 54 11.90 27.12 -2.63
CA GLY A 54 13.17 27.62 -3.13
C GLY A 54 14.32 27.64 -2.11
N CYS A 55 14.08 27.31 -0.84
CA CYS A 55 15.16 27.17 0.14
C CYS A 55 15.83 25.81 0.06
N SER A 56 17.17 25.79 0.10
CA SER A 56 17.94 24.56 0.33
C SER A 56 18.18 24.34 1.83
N GLY A 57 18.40 23.10 2.23
CA GLY A 57 18.70 22.74 3.61
C GLY A 57 19.49 21.43 3.68
N VAL A 58 20.01 21.13 4.88
CA VAL A 58 20.74 19.89 5.17
C VAL A 58 19.98 19.09 6.22
N VAL A 59 19.80 17.81 5.97
CA VAL A 59 19.17 16.87 6.92
C VAL A 59 20.11 16.65 8.11
N GLU A 60 19.74 17.10 9.31
CA GLU A 60 20.53 16.95 10.55
C GLU A 60 19.81 16.01 11.54
N LYS A 61 20.57 15.14 12.21
CA LYS A 61 20.05 14.33 13.33
C LYS A 61 19.93 15.20 14.59
N VAL A 62 18.75 15.25 15.20
CA VAL A 62 18.48 16.13 16.36
C VAL A 62 18.92 15.49 17.68
N SER A 63 18.82 14.17 17.79
CA SER A 63 19.16 13.45 19.02
C SER A 63 19.68 12.05 18.70
N GLY A 64 20.71 11.61 19.43
CA GLY A 64 21.20 10.23 19.33
C GLY A 64 20.23 9.20 19.92
N ARG A 65 19.34 9.62 20.84
CA ARG A 65 18.44 8.73 21.60
C ARG A 65 17.02 8.60 21.03
N LYS A 66 16.61 9.52 20.16
CA LYS A 66 15.31 9.49 19.49
C LYS A 66 15.60 9.67 18.02
N ASN A 67 15.04 8.84 17.14
CA ASN A 67 15.22 8.94 15.67
C ASN A 67 14.51 10.18 15.09
N LYS A 68 14.83 11.35 15.65
CA LYS A 68 14.33 12.66 15.25
C LYS A 68 15.33 13.27 14.29
N VAL A 69 14.82 13.65 13.12
CA VAL A 69 15.58 14.30 12.06
C VAL A 69 14.96 15.68 11.84
N LYS A 70 15.80 16.70 11.59
CA LYS A 70 15.36 18.04 11.21
C LYS A 70 16.06 18.45 9.93
N VAL A 71 15.44 19.32 9.14
CA VAL A 71 16.13 19.97 8.02
C VAL A 71 16.61 21.33 8.48
N ARG A 72 17.94 21.52 8.57
CA ARG A 72 18.52 22.84 8.80
C ARG A 72 18.47 23.64 7.50
N ARG A 73 17.57 24.61 7.45
CA ARG A 73 17.31 25.44 6.28
C ARG A 73 18.42 26.49 6.12
N ASN A 74 18.84 26.75 4.89
CA ASN A 74 19.77 27.81 4.51
C ASN A 74 19.12 28.68 3.41
N CYS A 75 18.08 29.41 3.79
CA CYS A 75 17.46 30.39 2.90
C CYS A 75 18.37 31.62 2.81
N GLY A 76 18.91 31.93 1.63
CA GLY A 76 19.67 33.16 1.39
C GLY A 76 18.87 34.41 1.77
N ASP A 77 19.57 35.39 2.36
CA ASP A 77 19.24 36.82 2.60
C ASP A 77 17.80 37.25 2.96
N GLY A 78 16.92 36.31 3.31
CA GLY A 78 15.56 36.58 3.76
C GLY A 78 14.60 37.04 2.67
N ARG A 79 14.86 36.75 1.39
CA ARG A 79 13.94 37.07 0.28
C ARG A 79 13.18 35.84 -0.18
N ARG A 80 11.86 35.95 -0.29
CA ARG A 80 10.99 34.95 -0.94
C ARG A 80 11.31 34.86 -2.44
N GLY A 81 10.99 33.73 -3.06
CA GLY A 81 10.96 33.58 -4.53
C GLY A 81 10.00 34.55 -5.24
N ASP A 82 9.13 35.25 -4.50
CA ASP A 82 8.26 36.34 -4.98
C ASP A 82 8.88 37.75 -4.84
N GLY A 83 10.13 37.87 -4.37
CA GLY A 83 10.85 39.13 -4.20
C GLY A 83 10.58 39.90 -2.90
N LYS A 84 9.76 39.38 -1.96
CA LYS A 84 9.47 40.04 -0.68
C LYS A 84 10.36 39.56 0.47
N SER A 85 10.75 40.48 1.37
CA SER A 85 11.58 40.19 2.54
C SER A 85 10.79 39.62 3.73
N TRP A 86 11.36 38.66 4.45
CA TRP A 86 10.82 38.11 5.71
C TRP A 86 11.16 39.01 6.92
N TRP A 87 10.26 39.08 7.91
CA TRP A 87 10.42 39.88 9.14
C TRP A 87 10.98 39.10 10.34
N TYR A 88 11.67 37.97 10.14
CA TYR A 88 12.22 37.17 11.24
C TYR A 88 13.74 37.08 11.19
N LYS A 89 14.37 37.11 12.37
CA LYS A 89 15.83 37.10 12.55
C LYS A 89 16.44 35.77 12.05
N PRO A 90 17.62 35.80 11.40
CA PRO A 90 18.38 34.59 11.11
C PRO A 90 18.67 33.84 12.41
N GLY A 91 18.32 32.55 12.47
CA GLY A 91 18.69 31.65 13.58
C GLY A 91 17.56 31.15 14.50
N GLN A 92 16.28 31.47 14.25
CA GLN A 92 15.17 30.84 14.98
C GLN A 92 14.73 29.53 14.29
N VAL A 93 14.80 28.43 15.05
CA VAL A 93 14.43 27.07 14.65
C VAL A 93 13.08 26.73 15.27
N GLU A 94 12.03 26.58 14.47
CA GLU A 94 10.81 25.87 14.89
C GLU A 94 10.22 25.10 13.71
N GLU A 95 10.49 23.79 13.71
CA GLU A 95 9.51 22.75 13.37
C GLU A 95 10.14 21.40 13.76
N ILE A 96 9.56 20.77 14.78
CA ILE A 96 9.95 19.42 15.21
C ILE A 96 8.88 18.50 14.64
N ILE A 97 9.26 17.67 13.67
CA ILE A 97 8.41 16.57 13.22
C ILE A 97 8.68 15.41 14.18
N GLU A 98 7.68 15.06 14.98
CA GLU A 98 7.76 14.01 15.99
C GLU A 98 7.12 12.72 15.47
N ASP A 99 7.86 11.62 15.52
CA ASP A 99 7.28 10.29 15.59
C ASP A 99 7.27 9.84 17.07
N GLU A 100 6.09 9.50 17.58
CA GLU A 100 5.93 8.90 18.90
C GLU A 100 6.26 7.40 18.82
N ALA A 101 7.50 7.03 19.16
CA ALA A 101 7.83 5.65 19.50
C ALA A 101 7.73 5.45 21.02
N THR A 102 6.89 4.50 21.44
CA THR A 102 6.74 4.05 22.82
C THR A 102 7.99 3.28 23.27
N GLY A 103 8.60 3.73 24.36
CA GLY A 103 9.86 3.18 24.86
C GLY A 103 9.69 1.86 25.60
N ALA A 104 10.34 0.80 25.10
CA ALA A 104 10.72 -0.38 25.85
C ALA A 104 12.25 -0.41 25.98
N LYS A 105 12.75 -0.89 27.12
CA LYS A 105 14.20 -1.01 27.40
C LYS A 105 14.80 -2.15 26.58
N GLU A 106 15.94 -1.85 25.97
CA GLU A 106 16.71 -2.72 25.07
C GLU A 106 17.73 -3.52 25.88
N GLU A 107 17.60 -4.86 25.87
CA GLU A 107 18.68 -5.81 26.18
C GLU A 107 19.19 -6.37 24.83
N ASP A 108 20.51 -6.55 24.74
CA ASP A 108 21.28 -6.86 23.52
C ASP A 108 20.68 -7.99 22.66
N ALA A 109 19.92 -7.61 21.63
CA ALA A 109 19.45 -8.51 20.57
C ALA A 109 20.38 -8.40 19.34
N PRO A 110 20.60 -9.49 18.59
CA PRO A 110 21.42 -9.47 17.39
C PRO A 110 20.82 -8.52 16.33
N GLN A 111 21.67 -7.69 15.73
CA GLN A 111 21.32 -6.81 14.61
C GLN A 111 20.71 -7.62 13.45
N GLU A 112 19.39 -7.51 13.26
CA GLU A 112 18.73 -7.99 12.04
C GLU A 112 18.90 -6.95 10.93
N GLN A 113 19.45 -7.39 9.79
CA GLN A 113 19.51 -6.59 8.57
C GLN A 113 18.10 -6.54 7.95
N GLY A 114 17.54 -5.35 7.80
CA GLY A 114 16.22 -5.14 7.20
C GLY A 114 16.22 -5.54 5.73
N ILE A 115 15.27 -6.39 5.34
CA ILE A 115 15.07 -6.84 3.95
C ILE A 115 13.97 -5.98 3.33
N SER A 116 14.25 -5.36 2.19
CA SER A 116 13.26 -4.67 1.38
C SER A 116 12.90 -5.53 0.17
N LEU A 117 11.61 -5.80 -0.04
CA LEU A 117 11.09 -6.34 -1.30
C LEU A 117 10.46 -5.21 -2.09
N VAL A 118 10.81 -5.14 -3.37
CA VAL A 118 10.10 -4.31 -4.34
C VAL A 118 9.21 -5.22 -5.17
N VAL A 119 7.91 -4.95 -5.16
CA VAL A 119 6.95 -5.72 -5.95
C VAL A 119 6.79 -5.04 -7.30
N ASN A 120 7.25 -5.72 -8.36
CA ASN A 120 7.08 -5.27 -9.73
C ASN A 120 6.17 -6.28 -10.43
N ALA A 121 4.90 -5.94 -10.58
CA ALA A 121 4.00 -6.73 -11.42
C ALA A 121 4.35 -6.47 -12.89
N GLU A 122 5.35 -7.19 -13.43
CA GLU A 122 5.69 -7.11 -14.86
C GLU A 122 4.65 -7.87 -15.69
N PHE A 123 4.09 -7.19 -16.69
CA PHE A 123 3.05 -7.74 -17.56
C PHE A 123 3.60 -8.06 -18.94
N HIS A 124 3.52 -9.33 -19.33
CA HIS A 124 3.83 -9.76 -20.69
C HIS A 124 2.60 -9.65 -21.62
N ARG A 125 2.04 -8.45 -21.79
CA ARG A 125 1.21 -8.09 -22.96
C ARG A 125 1.13 -6.58 -23.12
N LYS A 126 1.49 -6.08 -24.30
CA LYS A 126 1.38 -4.66 -24.69
C LYS A 126 -0.09 -4.33 -24.99
N HIS A 127 -0.82 -3.80 -24.01
CA HIS A 127 -2.00 -2.98 -24.30
C HIS A 127 -1.88 -1.66 -23.51
N LEU A 128 -2.00 -0.57 -24.24
CA LEU A 128 -1.89 0.83 -23.80
C LEU A 128 -3.12 1.20 -22.96
N LEU A 129 -2.96 1.91 -21.82
CA LEU A 129 -3.96 2.83 -21.29
C LEU A 129 -3.45 3.75 -20.13
N CYS A 130 -3.82 5.02 -20.26
CA CYS A 130 -3.94 6.20 -19.37
C CYS A 130 -3.05 6.41 -18.12
N ASP A 131 -2.27 7.50 -18.16
CA ASP A 131 -1.31 8.02 -17.16
C ASP A 131 -1.91 8.79 -15.95
N ARG A 132 -3.17 8.57 -15.57
CA ARG A 132 -3.85 9.44 -14.58
C ARG A 132 -4.14 8.87 -13.20
N TYR A 133 -3.43 7.86 -12.70
CA TYR A 133 -3.74 7.41 -11.34
C TYR A 133 -2.55 6.80 -10.58
N LYS A 134 -2.19 7.42 -9.46
CA LYS A 134 -1.02 7.02 -8.63
C LYS A 134 -1.35 6.02 -7.51
N ASP A 135 -2.62 5.74 -7.23
CA ASP A 135 -3.06 4.86 -6.13
C ASP A 135 -3.92 3.67 -6.58
N LEU A 136 -4.00 3.35 -7.88
CA LEU A 136 -4.81 2.24 -8.37
C LEU A 136 -4.15 0.88 -8.17
N PRO A 137 -4.93 -0.22 -8.01
CA PRO A 137 -4.50 -1.59 -8.26
C PRO A 137 -4.04 -1.71 -9.70
N ALA A 138 -2.73 -1.52 -9.90
CA ALA A 138 -2.02 -1.35 -11.17
C ALA A 138 -2.81 -1.88 -12.37
N ILE A 139 -3.61 -0.98 -12.98
CA ILE A 139 -4.21 -1.22 -14.29
C ILE A 139 -3.11 -1.14 -15.36
N ASN A 140 -2.10 -0.31 -15.11
CA ASN A 140 -0.92 -0.23 -15.95
C ASN A 140 0.05 -1.40 -15.64
N PRO A 141 0.41 -2.21 -16.65
CA PRO A 141 1.37 -3.31 -16.54
C PRO A 141 2.80 -2.93 -16.07
N ARG A 142 3.08 -1.62 -15.97
CA ARG A 142 4.35 -1.04 -15.53
C ARG A 142 4.23 -0.20 -14.27
N ALA A 143 3.02 0.02 -13.76
CA ALA A 143 2.84 0.79 -12.53
C ALA A 143 3.16 -0.08 -11.32
N LYS A 144 3.80 0.51 -10.31
CA LYS A 144 3.96 -0.13 -9.00
C LYS A 144 2.56 -0.45 -8.45
N PRO A 145 2.29 -1.66 -7.94
CA PRO A 145 1.02 -1.98 -7.31
C PRO A 145 0.77 -1.02 -6.13
N PRO A 146 -0.49 -0.65 -5.87
CA PRO A 146 -0.80 0.25 -4.78
C PRO A 146 -0.46 -0.47 -3.49
N VAL A 147 0.14 0.27 -2.56
CA VAL A 147 0.65 -0.29 -1.32
C VAL A 147 -0.30 0.13 -0.20
N LEU A 148 -1.18 -0.78 0.22
CA LEU A 148 -2.14 -0.52 1.29
C LEU A 148 -1.53 -0.83 2.66
N GLY A 149 -0.92 0.18 3.27
CA GLY A 149 -0.24 0.02 4.56
C GLY A 149 0.94 -0.95 4.47
N GLY A 150 1.72 -0.86 3.39
CA GLY A 150 2.85 -1.77 3.12
C GLY A 150 2.47 -3.05 2.35
N ARG A 151 1.18 -3.28 2.06
CA ARG A 151 0.71 -4.50 1.40
C ARG A 151 0.40 -4.28 -0.08
N PRO A 152 1.14 -4.91 -1.00
CA PRO A 152 0.85 -4.89 -2.42
C PRO A 152 -0.52 -5.52 -2.70
N VAL A 153 -1.28 -4.93 -3.61
CA VAL A 153 -2.51 -5.54 -4.15
C VAL A 153 -2.20 -6.17 -5.50
N VAL A 154 -2.48 -7.46 -5.62
CA VAL A 154 -2.27 -8.26 -6.84
C VAL A 154 -3.58 -8.91 -7.26
N ARG A 155 -3.73 -9.21 -8.55
CA ARG A 155 -4.90 -9.90 -9.08
C ARG A 155 -4.61 -11.41 -9.20
N ARG A 156 -5.65 -12.24 -9.13
CA ARG A 156 -5.55 -13.69 -9.37
C ARG A 156 -5.41 -14.04 -10.86
N GLY A 157 -5.09 -15.29 -11.16
CA GLY A 157 -4.98 -15.76 -12.55
C GLY A 157 -3.81 -15.15 -13.33
N GLN A 158 -2.75 -14.71 -12.64
CA GLN A 158 -1.57 -14.12 -13.26
C GLN A 158 -0.29 -14.54 -12.50
N GLU A 159 0.84 -14.46 -13.19
CA GLU A 159 2.15 -14.57 -12.58
C GLU A 159 2.56 -13.21 -12.00
N VAL A 160 3.01 -13.19 -10.75
CA VAL A 160 3.45 -11.99 -10.04
C VAL A 160 4.94 -12.11 -9.76
N LEU A 161 5.69 -11.04 -10.04
CA LEU A 161 7.12 -10.97 -9.80
C LEU A 161 7.42 -10.11 -8.57
N PHE A 162 8.11 -10.68 -7.59
CA PHE A 162 8.68 -9.96 -6.47
C PHE A 162 10.20 -9.90 -6.67
N LYS A 163 10.76 -8.69 -6.71
CA LYS A 163 12.21 -8.48 -6.76
C LYS A 163 12.69 -8.24 -5.35
N ALA A 164 13.58 -9.11 -4.88
CA ALA A 164 14.19 -9.00 -3.58
C ALA A 164 15.46 -8.16 -3.68
N HIS A 165 15.65 -7.22 -2.76
CA HIS A 165 16.86 -6.40 -2.70
C HIS A 165 17.65 -6.71 -1.41
N GLY A 166 18.97 -6.73 -1.52
CA GLY A 166 19.91 -6.88 -0.39
C GLY A 166 20.51 -8.28 -0.22
N ASP A 167 21.36 -8.45 0.80
CA ASP A 167 22.21 -9.64 0.98
C ASP A 167 21.45 -10.96 1.16
N VAL A 168 20.19 -10.89 1.61
CA VAL A 168 19.38 -12.08 1.89
C VAL A 168 19.02 -12.85 0.62
N VAL A 169 18.98 -12.14 -0.50
CA VAL A 169 18.60 -12.65 -1.81
C VAL A 169 19.50 -13.77 -2.31
N SER A 170 20.81 -13.63 -2.11
CA SER A 170 21.83 -14.62 -2.51
C SER A 170 21.70 -15.98 -1.83
N SER A 171 20.78 -16.10 -0.87
CA SER A 171 20.75 -17.23 0.06
C SER A 171 19.38 -17.85 0.30
N MET A 172 18.36 -17.41 -0.43
CA MET A 172 17.03 -18.02 -0.38
C MET A 172 17.03 -19.35 -1.13
N THR A 173 16.49 -20.39 -0.49
CA THR A 173 16.44 -21.74 -1.06
C THR A 173 15.04 -22.15 -1.52
N SER A 174 14.00 -21.58 -0.92
CA SER A 174 12.61 -21.87 -1.26
C SER A 174 11.67 -20.75 -0.81
N ALA A 175 10.51 -20.66 -1.44
CA ALA A 175 9.43 -19.75 -1.08
C ALA A 175 8.14 -20.56 -0.92
N ASP A 176 7.30 -20.15 0.03
CA ASP A 176 5.97 -20.71 0.26
C ASP A 176 4.96 -19.59 0.38
N VAL A 177 3.72 -19.85 -0.02
CA VAL A 177 2.64 -18.86 0.01
C VAL A 177 1.47 -19.42 0.77
N GLU A 178 1.09 -18.72 1.82
CA GLU A 178 -0.05 -19.09 2.65
C GLU A 178 -1.14 -18.04 2.54
N VAL A 179 -2.40 -18.49 2.48
CA VAL A 179 -3.55 -17.59 2.58
C VAL A 179 -3.87 -17.40 4.05
N LEU A 180 -3.95 -16.15 4.51
CA LEU A 180 -4.21 -15.88 5.91
C LEU A 180 -5.58 -16.43 6.34
N GLY A 181 -5.56 -17.28 7.37
CA GLY A 181 -6.75 -17.95 7.89
C GLY A 181 -7.07 -19.31 7.25
N ALA A 182 -6.27 -19.78 6.28
CA ALA A 182 -6.39 -21.14 5.78
C ALA A 182 -5.88 -22.15 6.82
N LYS A 183 -6.65 -23.22 7.05
CA LYS A 183 -6.17 -24.38 7.83
C LYS A 183 -5.51 -25.44 6.95
N THR A 184 -5.75 -25.37 5.65
CA THR A 184 -5.29 -26.31 4.64
C THR A 184 -4.76 -25.55 3.44
N PRO A 185 -3.74 -26.05 2.73
CA PRO A 185 -3.27 -25.43 1.50
C PRO A 185 -4.42 -25.36 0.48
N ILE A 186 -4.74 -24.15 -0.01
CA ILE A 186 -5.81 -23.97 -1.00
C ILE A 186 -5.19 -23.78 -2.37
N GLY A 187 -5.33 -24.80 -3.20
CA GLY A 187 -4.85 -24.81 -4.57
C GLY A 187 -3.32 -24.91 -4.68
N SER A 188 -2.86 -25.14 -5.91
CA SER A 188 -1.45 -25.20 -6.28
C SER A 188 -0.89 -23.80 -6.53
N ILE A 189 -0.89 -22.95 -5.50
CA ILE A 189 -0.07 -21.73 -5.54
C ILE A 189 1.38 -22.19 -5.51
N SER A 190 2.18 -21.72 -6.47
CA SER A 190 3.59 -22.10 -6.56
C SER A 190 4.44 -20.86 -6.66
N ALA A 191 5.57 -20.88 -5.94
CA ALA A 191 6.59 -19.86 -6.00
C ALA A 191 7.87 -20.49 -6.54
N ARG A 192 8.48 -19.85 -7.54
CA ARG A 192 9.82 -20.19 -8.03
C ARG A 192 10.77 -19.03 -7.76
N ILE A 193 12.00 -19.34 -7.38
CA ILE A 193 13.06 -18.35 -7.15
C ILE A 193 14.08 -18.48 -8.28
N GLN A 194 14.45 -17.36 -8.90
CA GLN A 194 15.49 -17.28 -9.92
C GLN A 194 16.40 -16.08 -9.60
N GLY A 195 17.52 -16.34 -8.93
CA GLY A 195 18.40 -15.26 -8.47
C GLY A 195 17.68 -14.34 -7.49
N GLU A 196 17.49 -13.08 -7.89
CA GLU A 196 16.84 -12.03 -7.09
C GLU A 196 15.33 -11.93 -7.28
N GLU A 197 14.78 -12.79 -8.12
CA GLU A 197 13.42 -12.72 -8.59
C GLU A 197 12.61 -13.90 -8.05
N ILE A 198 11.48 -13.60 -7.44
CA ILE A 198 10.52 -14.57 -6.92
C ILE A 198 9.27 -14.47 -7.80
N TYR A 199 9.02 -15.49 -8.59
CA TYR A 199 7.84 -15.57 -9.43
C TYR A 199 6.77 -16.40 -8.72
N LEU A 200 5.61 -15.80 -8.54
CA LEU A 200 4.46 -16.38 -7.88
C LEU A 200 3.36 -16.63 -8.92
N ASN A 201 2.97 -17.88 -9.11
CA ASN A 201 1.85 -18.23 -9.98
C ASN A 201 0.56 -18.32 -9.18
N LEU A 202 -0.34 -17.36 -9.39
CA LEU A 202 -1.66 -17.33 -8.77
C LEU A 202 -2.70 -17.95 -9.72
N PRO A 203 -3.36 -19.05 -9.36
CA PRO A 203 -4.37 -19.66 -10.23
C PRO A 203 -5.59 -18.73 -10.42
N ALA A 204 -6.31 -18.92 -11.53
CA ALA A 204 -7.52 -18.14 -11.86
C ALA A 204 -8.62 -18.26 -10.78
N LEU A 205 -8.67 -19.39 -10.08
CA LEU A 205 -9.62 -19.64 -9.00
C LEU A 205 -9.04 -19.41 -7.60
N ALA A 206 -7.89 -18.72 -7.48
CA ALA A 206 -7.34 -18.39 -6.18
C ALA A 206 -8.39 -17.61 -5.34
N PRO A 207 -8.54 -17.94 -4.04
CA PRO A 207 -9.34 -17.14 -3.12
C PRO A 207 -8.95 -15.67 -3.12
N VAL A 208 -9.92 -14.76 -3.03
CA VAL A 208 -9.59 -13.35 -2.74
C VAL A 208 -9.40 -13.18 -1.24
N GLY A 209 -8.43 -12.34 -0.85
CA GLY A 209 -8.08 -12.18 0.56
C GLY A 209 -6.68 -11.68 0.81
N GLU A 210 -6.27 -11.79 2.07
CA GLU A 210 -4.92 -11.48 2.53
C GLU A 210 -4.04 -12.73 2.50
N TYR A 211 -2.80 -12.56 2.06
CA TYR A 211 -1.83 -13.62 1.83
C TYR A 211 -0.48 -13.25 2.47
N GLU A 212 0.31 -14.27 2.77
CA GLU A 212 1.70 -14.14 3.19
C GLU A 212 2.63 -14.94 2.28
N LEU A 213 3.64 -14.27 1.74
CA LEU A 213 4.78 -14.91 1.09
C LEU A 213 5.88 -15.11 2.13
N ARG A 214 6.23 -16.37 2.41
CA ARG A 214 7.29 -16.74 3.34
C ARG A 214 8.51 -17.23 2.58
N LEU A 215 9.66 -16.62 2.84
CA LEU A 215 10.92 -16.97 2.20
C LEU A 215 11.78 -17.75 3.19
N TYR A 216 12.42 -18.81 2.70
CA TYR A 216 13.19 -19.73 3.53
C TYR A 216 14.64 -19.85 3.05
N LYS A 217 15.55 -19.97 4.02
CA LYS A 217 16.94 -20.36 3.86
C LYS A 217 17.22 -21.56 4.76
N ALA A 218 17.60 -22.69 4.17
CA ALA A 218 17.89 -23.91 4.92
C ALA A 218 16.77 -24.28 5.92
N LYS A 219 15.50 -24.18 5.49
CA LYS A 219 14.26 -24.42 6.26
C LYS A 219 13.96 -23.40 7.39
N LYS A 220 14.76 -22.34 7.55
CA LYS A 220 14.43 -21.23 8.45
C LYS A 220 13.76 -20.11 7.66
N ILE A 221 12.66 -19.57 8.18
CA ILE A 221 12.03 -18.37 7.61
C ILE A 221 13.01 -17.20 7.75
N VAL A 222 13.36 -16.57 6.64
CA VAL A 222 14.21 -15.38 6.62
C VAL A 222 13.42 -14.10 6.44
N ALA A 223 12.23 -14.19 5.84
CA ALA A 223 11.37 -13.05 5.62
C ALA A 223 9.92 -13.47 5.38
N THR A 224 8.98 -12.60 5.74
CA THR A 224 7.55 -12.77 5.51
C THR A 224 7.00 -11.47 4.93
N PHE A 225 6.23 -11.59 3.85
CA PHE A 225 5.70 -10.45 3.12
C PHE A 225 4.19 -10.57 2.93
N PRO A 226 3.41 -9.66 3.53
CA PRO A 226 1.96 -9.67 3.36
C PRO A 226 1.57 -9.00 2.04
N PHE A 227 0.59 -9.58 1.35
CA PHE A 227 -0.01 -9.01 0.14
C PHE A 227 -1.50 -9.36 0.05
N ILE A 228 -2.23 -8.68 -0.84
CA ILE A 228 -3.67 -8.86 -1.02
C ILE A 228 -3.93 -9.39 -2.42
N VAL A 229 -4.72 -10.46 -2.54
CA VAL A 229 -5.20 -10.99 -3.81
C VAL A 229 -6.64 -10.55 -4.04
N VAL A 230 -6.91 -9.97 -5.21
CA VAL A 230 -8.25 -9.57 -5.68
C VAL A 230 -8.62 -10.29 -6.98
N PHE A 231 -9.90 -10.19 -7.38
CA PHE A 231 -10.39 -10.68 -8.67
C PHE A 231 -9.66 -10.04 -9.86
N ASN A 232 -9.65 -10.71 -11.00
CA ASN A 232 -8.96 -10.26 -12.21
C ASN A 232 -9.89 -10.15 -13.43
N PRO A 233 -10.67 -9.07 -13.54
CA PRO A 233 -11.58 -8.87 -14.67
C PRO A 233 -10.86 -8.47 -15.98
N PHE A 234 -9.59 -8.07 -15.91
CA PHE A 234 -8.90 -7.42 -17.03
C PHE A 234 -8.21 -8.43 -17.94
N THR A 235 -7.44 -9.36 -17.38
CA THR A 235 -6.41 -10.07 -18.17
C THR A 235 -6.55 -11.57 -18.17
N CYS A 236 -7.47 -12.09 -17.36
CA CYS A 236 -7.80 -13.49 -17.29
C CYS A 236 -9.10 -13.72 -18.07
N SER A 237 -9.00 -14.02 -19.36
CA SER A 237 -10.18 -14.29 -20.21
C SER A 237 -10.99 -15.49 -19.73
N ASP A 238 -10.34 -16.43 -19.05
CA ASP A 238 -10.96 -17.65 -18.52
C ASP A 238 -11.54 -17.43 -17.11
N CYS A 239 -11.38 -16.25 -16.53
CA CYS A 239 -11.91 -15.93 -15.21
C CYS A 239 -13.40 -15.58 -15.30
N PRO A 240 -14.25 -16.07 -14.36
CA PRO A 240 -15.68 -15.77 -14.35
C PRO A 240 -16.03 -14.28 -14.27
N GLU A 241 -15.14 -13.46 -13.71
CA GLU A 241 -15.28 -12.01 -13.59
C GLU A 241 -14.84 -11.21 -14.81
N HIS A 242 -14.36 -11.85 -15.88
CA HIS A 242 -13.90 -11.14 -17.07
C HIS A 242 -15.03 -10.32 -17.71
N SER A 243 -14.72 -9.08 -18.09
CA SER A 243 -15.65 -8.18 -18.75
C SER A 243 -14.93 -7.33 -19.79
N ASP A 244 -15.55 -7.16 -20.96
CA ASP A 244 -15.10 -6.23 -21.99
C ASP A 244 -15.36 -4.76 -21.59
N GLU A 245 -16.27 -4.52 -20.64
CA GLU A 245 -16.67 -3.21 -20.14
C GLU A 245 -16.02 -2.90 -18.77
N HIS A 246 -14.82 -3.46 -18.53
CA HIS A 246 -14.11 -3.32 -17.27
C HIS A 246 -13.72 -1.87 -16.93
N GLU A 247 -13.62 -0.98 -17.91
CA GLU A 247 -13.42 0.45 -17.66
C GLU A 247 -14.59 1.07 -16.90
N GLU A 248 -15.83 0.75 -17.29
CA GLU A 248 -17.03 1.28 -16.63
C GLU A 248 -17.29 0.56 -15.30
N TYR A 249 -17.36 -0.78 -15.31
CA TYR A 249 -17.85 -1.53 -14.14
C TYR A 249 -16.80 -1.81 -13.06
N VAL A 250 -15.52 -1.63 -13.36
CA VAL A 250 -14.42 -1.92 -12.43
C VAL A 250 -13.55 -0.70 -12.21
N ALA A 251 -13.19 0.02 -13.27
CA ALA A 251 -12.33 1.19 -13.17
C ALA A 251 -13.10 2.48 -12.84
N GLY A 252 -14.40 2.54 -13.12
CA GLY A 252 -15.27 3.66 -12.81
C GLY A 252 -15.34 3.96 -11.31
N ASP A 253 -15.00 5.18 -10.93
CA ASP A 253 -15.08 5.68 -9.55
C ASP A 253 -16.35 6.50 -9.27
N GLU A 254 -17.14 6.78 -10.31
CA GLU A 254 -18.40 7.50 -10.26
C GLU A 254 -19.45 6.76 -11.10
N GLY A 255 -20.71 6.84 -10.67
CA GLY A 255 -21.84 6.28 -11.40
C GLY A 255 -23.09 7.10 -11.21
N LEU A 256 -24.14 6.77 -11.96
CA LEU A 256 -25.44 7.43 -11.89
C LEU A 256 -26.49 6.52 -11.25
N LEU A 257 -27.13 7.01 -10.19
CA LEU A 257 -28.28 6.37 -9.56
C LEU A 257 -29.56 7.06 -10.00
N TRP A 258 -30.33 6.38 -10.84
CA TRP A 258 -31.64 6.84 -11.27
C TRP A 258 -32.68 6.62 -10.18
N GLN A 259 -33.42 7.67 -9.84
CA GLN A 259 -34.46 7.68 -8.81
C GLN A 259 -35.68 8.45 -9.30
N GLY A 260 -36.87 8.08 -8.80
CA GLY A 260 -38.14 8.71 -9.15
C GLY A 260 -39.16 7.70 -9.69
N LEU A 261 -40.19 8.21 -10.35
CA LEU A 261 -41.20 7.42 -11.04
C LEU A 261 -40.78 7.20 -12.50
N SER A 262 -41.46 6.29 -13.20
CA SER A 262 -41.14 5.98 -14.61
C SER A 262 -41.23 7.19 -15.54
N ASP A 263 -42.08 8.16 -15.22
CA ASP A 263 -42.36 9.39 -15.99
C ASP A 263 -41.65 10.63 -15.45
N ASP A 264 -41.15 10.58 -14.21
CA ASP A 264 -40.39 11.66 -13.58
C ASP A 264 -39.23 11.07 -12.77
N HIS A 265 -38.06 10.99 -13.43
CA HIS A 265 -36.86 10.40 -12.87
C HIS A 265 -35.67 11.35 -13.02
N THR A 266 -34.78 11.31 -12.03
CA THR A 266 -33.56 12.10 -11.98
C THR A 266 -32.37 11.19 -11.71
N ALA A 267 -31.24 11.49 -12.34
CA ALA A 267 -29.98 10.83 -12.07
C ALA A 267 -29.24 11.58 -10.97
N ASN A 268 -28.83 10.87 -9.94
CA ASN A 268 -27.93 11.38 -8.91
C ASN A 268 -26.55 10.79 -9.10
N ILE A 269 -25.51 11.63 -9.04
CA ILE A 269 -24.12 11.18 -9.07
C ILE A 269 -23.82 10.44 -7.77
N TRP A 270 -23.17 9.29 -7.89
CA TRP A 270 -22.71 8.49 -6.77
C TRP A 270 -21.22 8.19 -6.93
N HIS A 271 -20.42 8.61 -5.97
CA HIS A 271 -19.00 8.28 -5.94
C HIS A 271 -18.81 6.90 -5.29
N HIS A 272 -18.28 5.94 -6.04
CA HIS A 272 -18.02 4.57 -5.58
C HIS A 272 -16.72 4.48 -4.77
N GLU A 273 -15.74 5.31 -5.10
CA GLU A 273 -14.42 5.35 -4.47
C GLU A 273 -13.76 3.96 -4.27
N PRO A 274 -13.75 3.05 -5.27
CA PRO A 274 -13.34 1.66 -5.07
C PRO A 274 -11.85 1.53 -4.75
N PHE A 275 -11.05 2.56 -5.07
CA PHE A 275 -9.60 2.59 -4.89
C PHE A 275 -9.15 3.19 -3.56
N ARG A 276 -10.08 3.66 -2.73
CA ARG A 276 -9.72 4.07 -1.38
C ARG A 276 -9.29 2.85 -0.59
N ALA A 277 -8.06 2.89 -0.08
CA ALA A 277 -7.46 1.85 0.76
C ALA A 277 -8.42 1.28 1.81
N ALA A 278 -9.08 2.19 2.55
CA ALA A 278 -10.02 1.84 3.60
C ALA A 278 -11.21 1.02 3.06
N ASN A 279 -11.72 1.34 1.87
CA ASN A 279 -12.84 0.62 1.27
C ASN A 279 -12.46 -0.82 0.90
N LEU A 280 -11.25 -1.04 0.38
CA LEU A 280 -10.77 -2.40 0.11
C LEU A 280 -10.61 -3.19 1.42
N LEU A 281 -9.99 -2.60 2.44
CA LEU A 281 -9.78 -3.27 3.72
C LEU A 281 -11.09 -3.62 4.43
N ILE A 282 -12.06 -2.69 4.42
CA ILE A 282 -13.41 -2.96 4.95
C ILE A 282 -14.08 -4.08 4.15
N SER A 283 -13.97 -4.07 2.82
CA SER A 283 -14.53 -5.12 1.97
C SER A 283 -13.94 -6.50 2.30
N LEU A 284 -12.61 -6.58 2.49
CA LEU A 284 -11.96 -7.81 2.93
C LEU A 284 -12.39 -8.24 4.34
N ALA A 285 -12.55 -7.30 5.27
CA ALA A 285 -13.03 -7.56 6.61
C ALA A 285 -14.47 -8.11 6.62
N LEU A 286 -15.34 -7.64 5.71
CA LEU A 286 -16.68 -8.20 5.56
C LEU A 286 -16.61 -9.69 5.19
N LEU A 287 -15.66 -10.09 4.33
CA LEU A 287 -15.46 -11.47 3.88
C LEU A 287 -14.91 -12.42 4.95
N GLN A 288 -14.51 -11.93 6.14
CA GLN A 288 -13.85 -12.77 7.16
C GLN A 288 -14.65 -14.01 7.58
N HIS A 289 -15.99 -13.95 7.47
CA HIS A 289 -16.88 -15.07 7.83
C HIS A 289 -17.28 -15.95 6.64
N LEU A 290 -16.89 -15.59 5.41
CA LEU A 290 -17.06 -16.46 4.26
C LEU A 290 -15.93 -17.51 4.28
N PRO A 291 -16.25 -18.83 4.24
CA PRO A 291 -15.25 -19.88 4.14
C PRO A 291 -14.29 -19.62 2.99
N LEU A 292 -13.01 -19.89 3.22
CA LEU A 292 -11.94 -19.47 2.33
C LEU A 292 -12.03 -20.14 0.96
N GLU A 293 -12.52 -21.37 0.92
CA GLU A 293 -12.76 -22.17 -0.29
C GLU A 293 -13.79 -21.51 -1.21
N LEU A 294 -14.72 -20.73 -0.64
CA LEU A 294 -15.76 -20.02 -1.39
C LEU A 294 -15.31 -18.63 -1.83
N ARG A 295 -14.19 -18.11 -1.32
CA ARG A 295 -13.70 -16.78 -1.72
C ARG A 295 -13.10 -16.75 -3.13
N GLY A 296 -12.91 -17.91 -3.75
CA GLY A 296 -12.56 -18.01 -5.17
C GLY A 296 -13.77 -17.93 -6.12
N ASP A 297 -15.00 -18.10 -5.60
CA ASP A 297 -16.22 -18.08 -6.41
C ASP A 297 -16.86 -16.68 -6.36
N VAL A 298 -16.88 -16.00 -7.51
CA VAL A 298 -17.46 -14.66 -7.67
C VAL A 298 -18.94 -14.63 -7.26
N VAL A 299 -19.69 -15.70 -7.55
CA VAL A 299 -21.12 -15.80 -7.22
C VAL A 299 -21.30 -15.96 -5.72
N ALA A 300 -20.49 -16.80 -5.07
CA ALA A 300 -20.54 -16.99 -3.63
C ALA A 300 -20.15 -15.69 -2.89
N VAL A 301 -19.07 -15.03 -3.31
CA VAL A 301 -18.62 -13.75 -2.75
C VAL A 301 -19.68 -12.67 -2.91
N SER A 302 -20.27 -12.52 -4.11
CA SER A 302 -21.30 -11.52 -4.38
C SER A 302 -22.56 -11.72 -3.53
N ARG A 303 -23.06 -12.95 -3.44
CA ARG A 303 -24.21 -13.30 -2.58
C ARG A 303 -23.92 -13.00 -1.11
N PHE A 304 -22.72 -13.35 -0.66
CA PHE A 304 -22.32 -13.12 0.73
C PHE A 304 -22.21 -11.62 1.04
N LEU A 305 -21.57 -10.82 0.17
CA LEU A 305 -21.44 -9.38 0.36
C LEU A 305 -22.81 -8.68 0.35
N THR A 306 -23.73 -9.10 -0.52
CA THR A 306 -25.10 -8.57 -0.55
C THR A 306 -25.79 -8.73 0.82
N ASN A 307 -25.65 -9.91 1.44
CA ASN A 307 -26.17 -10.15 2.79
C ASN A 307 -25.43 -9.31 3.85
N ALA A 308 -24.09 -9.34 3.82
CA ALA A 308 -23.26 -8.66 4.81
C ALA A 308 -23.48 -7.14 4.83
N VAL A 309 -23.66 -6.50 3.68
CA VAL A 309 -23.98 -5.06 3.59
C VAL A 309 -25.33 -4.76 4.22
N GLY A 310 -26.34 -5.60 3.95
CA GLY A 310 -27.69 -5.44 4.50
C GLY A 310 -27.77 -5.64 6.01
N GLU A 311 -26.96 -6.54 6.57
CA GLU A 311 -26.98 -6.86 8.01
C GLU A 311 -26.02 -6.00 8.84
N LYS A 312 -24.83 -5.68 8.31
CA LYS A 312 -23.72 -5.13 9.11
C LYS A 312 -23.36 -3.69 8.79
N VAL A 313 -23.68 -3.19 7.59
CA VAL A 313 -23.23 -1.88 7.13
C VAL A 313 -24.35 -0.84 7.21
N ARG A 314 -25.58 -1.22 6.83
CA ARG A 314 -26.71 -0.29 6.79
C ARG A 314 -27.82 -0.71 7.74
N CYS A 315 -28.17 0.18 8.67
CA CYS A 315 -29.46 0.09 9.36
C CYS A 315 -30.54 0.61 8.41
N ARG A 316 -31.49 -0.25 8.04
CA ARG A 316 -32.64 0.18 7.24
C ARG A 316 -33.58 1.00 8.12
N SER A 317 -33.77 2.27 7.79
CA SER A 317 -34.94 3.03 8.25
C SER A 317 -35.83 3.32 7.05
N TRP A 318 -37.01 2.73 7.07
CA TRP A 318 -38.09 3.05 6.12
C TRP A 318 -39.21 3.85 6.78
N CYS A 319 -39.12 4.03 8.10
CA CYS A 319 -40.06 4.84 8.85
C CYS A 319 -39.51 6.26 8.89
N GLN A 320 -40.18 7.17 8.22
CA GLN A 320 -40.08 8.57 8.60
C GLN A 320 -40.82 8.67 9.94
N ASP A 321 -40.09 9.01 11.01
CA ASP A 321 -40.71 9.46 12.26
C ASP A 321 -41.60 10.65 11.88
N SER A 322 -42.90 10.39 11.84
CA SER A 322 -43.95 11.32 11.40
C SER A 322 -44.63 11.94 12.62
#